data_AF-A0A7X2P7A8-F1
#
_entry.id   AF-A0A7X2P7A8-F1
#
_cell.length_a   1.000
_cell.length_b   1.000
_cell.length_c   1.000
_cell.angle_alpha   90.00
_cell.angle_beta   90.00
_cell.angle_gamma   90.00
#
_symmetry.space_group_name_H-M   'P 1'
#
loop_
_entity.id
_entity.type
_entity.pdbx_description
1 polymer ?
#
loop_
_entity_poly.entity_id
_entity_poly.type
_entity_poly.pdbx_seq_one_letter_code
_entity_poly.pdbx_strand_id
1 'polypeptide(L)'
;MYDEVSTRRDTLHELYIYGAELEQQYGFPVLQPVYAEPIESVSFREMQKVVDTKGKVVHFYIDDCWFEKLWTNADRYIEQLRCFPCVIMPDFSVFDYMPWSMQLWNRYRSMAIAYYMSQHGIKVIPSLGVLPNHIWTLVGLPQHSTVAVNTNGRIKKPKERKQFVNELNRQIKIIKPKNLIMVGFVPDEWTEPVPTIYLESESQKEYRRRLNKDDGMGGTRSIRIYKGMR
;
A
#
# COMPACT_ATOMS: atom_id res chain seq x y z
N MET A 1 5.14 -13.31 -21.73
CA MET A 1 5.62 -11.91 -21.66
C MET A 1 4.67 -11.08 -22.50
N TYR A 2 4.32 -9.87 -22.05
CA TYR A 2 3.41 -8.98 -22.78
C TYR A 2 4.23 -8.02 -23.65
N ASP A 3 4.14 -8.14 -24.96
CA ASP A 3 5.01 -7.47 -25.94
C ASP A 3 4.24 -6.78 -27.09
N GLU A 4 2.91 -6.84 -27.07
CA GLU A 4 2.05 -6.19 -28.05
C GLU A 4 1.35 -4.98 -27.43
N VAL A 5 1.49 -3.79 -28.03
CA VAL A 5 0.80 -2.56 -27.62
C VAL A 5 -0.14 -2.15 -28.76
N SER A 6 -1.44 -2.19 -28.50
CA SER A 6 -2.47 -2.06 -29.54
C SER A 6 -2.73 -0.62 -29.98
N THR A 7 -2.41 0.39 -29.15
CA THR A 7 -2.91 1.77 -29.39
C THR A 7 -1.86 2.88 -29.42
N ARG A 8 -1.94 3.73 -30.47
CA ARG A 8 -1.12 4.94 -30.65
C ARG A 8 -1.28 6.00 -29.53
N ARG A 9 -2.37 5.92 -28.76
CA ARG A 9 -2.71 6.85 -27.66
C ARG A 9 -2.73 6.17 -26.29
N ASP A 10 -2.30 4.91 -26.21
CA ASP A 10 -2.27 4.06 -25.00
C ASP A 10 -3.47 4.25 -24.05
N THR A 11 -4.69 4.18 -24.61
CA THR A 11 -5.91 4.45 -23.83
C THR A 11 -6.19 3.36 -22.80
N LEU A 12 -5.64 2.17 -23.01
CA LEU A 12 -5.77 1.01 -22.15
C LEU A 12 -4.62 0.90 -21.13
N HIS A 13 -3.63 1.80 -21.19
CA HIS A 13 -2.43 1.78 -20.37
C HIS A 13 -1.63 0.46 -20.50
N GLU A 14 -1.57 -0.08 -21.72
CA GLU A 14 -0.80 -1.27 -22.10
C GLU A 14 0.70 -1.06 -21.89
N LEU A 15 1.19 0.17 -22.02
CA LEU A 15 2.60 0.49 -21.74
C LEU A 15 2.98 0.25 -20.27
N TYR A 16 2.01 0.31 -19.34
CA TYR A 16 2.28 0.01 -17.93
C TYR A 16 2.65 -1.45 -17.67
N ILE A 17 2.35 -2.35 -18.60
CA ILE A 17 2.67 -3.79 -18.48
C ILE A 17 3.57 -4.28 -19.61
N TYR A 18 4.09 -3.39 -20.45
CA TYR A 18 5.00 -3.77 -21.52
C TYR A 18 6.27 -4.44 -20.96
N GLY A 19 6.59 -5.62 -21.48
CA GLY A 19 7.67 -6.47 -20.99
C GLY A 19 7.33 -7.31 -19.76
N ALA A 20 6.13 -7.20 -19.20
CA ALA A 20 5.76 -7.94 -18.00
C ALA A 20 5.57 -9.44 -18.30
N GLU A 21 6.02 -10.28 -17.37
CA GLU A 21 5.46 -11.62 -17.23
C GLU A 21 4.07 -11.48 -16.60
N LEU A 22 3.07 -12.11 -17.21
CA LEU A 22 1.70 -12.08 -16.70
C LEU A 22 1.38 -13.42 -16.05
N GLU A 23 0.71 -13.37 -14.90
CA GLU A 23 0.15 -14.56 -14.29
C GLU A 23 -1.00 -15.13 -15.15
N GLN A 24 -1.12 -16.45 -15.18
CA GLN A 24 -1.96 -17.18 -16.13
C GLN A 24 -3.47 -16.99 -15.91
N GLN A 25 -3.92 -16.96 -14.66
CA GLN A 25 -5.34 -16.94 -14.32
C GLN A 25 -5.98 -15.58 -14.54
N TYR A 26 -5.30 -14.50 -14.13
CA TYR A 26 -5.89 -13.15 -14.14
C TYR A 26 -5.16 -12.16 -15.04
N GLY A 27 -4.00 -12.51 -15.59
CA GLY A 27 -3.21 -11.60 -16.43
C GLY A 27 -2.56 -10.46 -15.65
N PHE A 28 -2.41 -10.58 -14.32
CA PHE A 28 -1.70 -9.57 -13.53
C PHE A 28 -0.21 -9.64 -13.81
N PRO A 29 0.49 -8.49 -13.96
CA PRO A 29 1.94 -8.50 -14.08
C PRO A 29 2.59 -9.02 -12.79
N VAL A 30 3.61 -9.86 -12.93
CA VAL A 30 4.38 -10.42 -11.82
C VAL A 30 5.41 -9.39 -11.35
N LEU A 31 5.35 -9.04 -10.06
CA LEU A 31 6.29 -8.12 -9.45
C LEU A 31 7.52 -8.86 -8.90
N GLN A 32 8.66 -8.18 -8.90
CA GLN A 32 9.91 -8.70 -8.34
C GLN A 32 10.02 -8.39 -6.83
N PRO A 33 10.66 -9.26 -6.03
CA PRO A 33 10.84 -9.01 -4.60
C PRO A 33 11.73 -7.80 -4.35
N VAL A 34 11.36 -6.99 -3.36
CA VAL A 34 12.14 -5.84 -2.90
C VAL A 34 12.40 -5.93 -1.40
N TYR A 35 13.49 -5.33 -0.96
CA TYR A 35 13.83 -5.23 0.46
C TYR A 35 13.94 -3.77 0.86
N ALA A 36 13.19 -3.37 1.89
CA ALA A 36 13.20 -2.02 2.41
C ALA A 36 12.84 -1.98 3.90
N GLU A 37 13.42 -1.00 4.59
CA GLU A 37 13.18 -0.74 6.01
C GLU A 37 12.99 0.77 6.23
N PRO A 38 11.89 1.35 5.72
CA PRO A 38 11.61 2.77 5.92
C PRO A 38 11.28 3.07 7.39
N ILE A 39 11.60 4.28 7.83
CA ILE A 39 11.35 4.75 9.19
C ILE A 39 10.15 5.70 9.28
N GLU A 40 9.71 6.23 8.14
CA GLU A 40 8.56 7.15 8.08
C GLU A 40 7.76 6.97 6.80
N SER A 41 6.44 7.03 6.90
CA SER A 41 5.47 7.01 5.79
C SER A 41 5.10 8.42 5.31
N VAL A 42 4.86 8.60 4.01
CA VAL A 42 4.31 9.83 3.45
C VAL A 42 3.20 9.46 2.48
N SER A 43 2.04 10.10 2.56
CA SER A 43 0.98 9.86 1.58
C SER A 43 1.39 10.42 0.21
N PHE A 44 0.92 9.82 -0.87
CA PHE A 44 1.07 10.38 -2.22
C PHE A 44 0.55 11.83 -2.32
N ARG A 45 -0.42 12.21 -1.49
CA ARG A 45 -0.94 13.58 -1.43
C ARG A 45 0.09 14.58 -0.90
N GLU A 46 0.85 14.18 0.11
CA GLU A 46 1.78 15.07 0.82
C GLU A 46 3.22 14.99 0.29
N MET A 47 3.53 14.05 -0.61
CA MET A 47 4.89 13.84 -1.13
C MET A 47 5.53 15.10 -1.73
N GLN A 48 4.73 16.00 -2.31
CA GLN A 48 5.20 17.28 -2.88
C GLN A 48 5.72 18.28 -1.85
N LYS A 49 5.38 18.11 -0.58
CA LYS A 49 5.82 18.98 0.50
C LYS A 49 7.08 18.45 1.19
N VAL A 50 7.55 17.25 0.82
CA VAL A 50 8.70 16.60 1.45
C VAL A 50 9.99 17.11 0.81
N VAL A 51 10.82 17.74 1.64
CA VAL A 51 12.15 18.22 1.23
C VAL A 51 13.20 17.13 1.38
N ASP A 52 13.26 16.49 2.55
CA ASP A 52 14.16 15.36 2.81
C ASP A 52 13.39 14.04 2.65
N THR A 53 13.77 13.23 1.66
CA THR A 53 13.13 11.93 1.39
C THR A 53 13.82 10.76 2.09
N LYS A 54 14.96 11.00 2.77
CA LYS A 54 15.77 9.93 3.36
C LYS A 54 14.98 9.13 4.39
N GLY A 55 15.02 7.80 4.25
CA GLY A 55 14.33 6.86 5.13
C GLY A 55 12.80 6.88 5.00
N LYS A 56 12.21 7.64 4.07
CA LYS A 56 10.77 7.77 3.91
C LYS A 56 10.21 6.84 2.83
N VAL A 57 8.99 6.35 3.01
CA VAL A 57 8.25 5.57 2.01
C VAL A 57 6.98 6.30 1.60
N VAL A 58 6.74 6.40 0.29
CA VAL A 58 5.46 6.91 -0.21
C VAL A 58 4.41 5.80 -0.16
N HIS A 59 3.19 6.10 0.29
CA HIS A 59 2.08 5.16 0.28
C HIS A 59 0.80 5.76 -0.32
N PHE A 60 -0.10 4.88 -0.73
CA PHE A 60 -1.37 5.24 -1.39
C PHE A 60 -2.61 4.91 -0.55
N TYR A 61 -2.41 4.63 0.75
CA TYR A 61 -3.50 4.42 1.72
C TYR A 61 -4.27 5.70 2.07
N ILE A 62 -4.83 6.33 1.05
CA ILE A 62 -5.70 7.51 1.04
C ILE A 62 -6.87 7.22 0.10
N ASP A 63 -7.85 8.11 0.00
CA ASP A 63 -8.97 7.92 -0.93
C ASP A 63 -8.46 7.89 -2.39
N ASP A 64 -8.94 6.91 -3.18
CA ASP A 64 -8.57 6.66 -4.58
C ASP A 64 -8.59 7.94 -5.43
N CYS A 65 -9.55 8.85 -5.19
CA CYS A 65 -9.67 10.10 -5.94
C CYS A 65 -8.40 10.98 -5.87
N TRP A 66 -7.58 10.85 -4.83
CA TRP A 66 -6.35 11.63 -4.67
C TRP A 66 -5.18 11.12 -5.50
N PHE A 67 -5.20 9.83 -5.88
CA PHE A 67 -4.12 9.21 -6.65
C PHE A 67 -4.57 8.64 -8.00
N GLU A 68 -5.84 8.74 -8.37
CA GLU A 68 -6.34 8.39 -9.71
C GLU A 68 -5.55 9.09 -10.82
N LYS A 69 -5.06 10.32 -10.56
CA LYS A 69 -4.16 11.07 -11.45
C LYS A 69 -2.83 10.35 -11.77
N LEU A 70 -2.37 9.46 -10.89
CA LEU A 70 -1.19 8.63 -11.14
C LEU A 70 -1.50 7.60 -12.23
N TRP A 71 -2.70 6.98 -12.19
CA TRP A 71 -3.12 6.03 -13.23
C TRP A 71 -3.24 6.70 -14.59
N THR A 72 -3.82 7.89 -14.66
CA THR A 72 -4.02 8.59 -15.93
C THR A 72 -2.75 9.19 -16.53
N ASN A 73 -1.74 9.51 -15.71
CA ASN A 73 -0.47 10.09 -16.18
C ASN A 73 0.66 9.76 -15.21
N ALA A 74 1.14 8.51 -15.24
CA ALA A 74 2.17 8.04 -14.33
C ALA A 74 3.49 8.81 -14.50
N ASP A 75 3.91 9.07 -15.74
CA ASP A 75 5.18 9.72 -16.10
C ASP A 75 5.42 11.03 -15.37
N ARG A 76 4.36 11.83 -15.20
CA ARG A 76 4.42 13.10 -14.48
C ARG A 76 4.91 12.96 -13.03
N TYR A 77 4.69 11.80 -12.41
CA TYR A 77 5.00 11.56 -11.01
C TYR A 77 6.23 10.67 -10.80
N ILE A 78 6.71 9.97 -11.84
CA ILE A 78 7.84 9.04 -11.74
C ILE A 78 9.10 9.73 -11.18
N GLU A 79 9.48 10.88 -11.72
CA GLU A 79 10.68 11.59 -11.27
C GLU A 79 10.63 11.93 -9.79
N GLN A 80 9.47 12.39 -9.31
CA GLN A 80 9.30 12.71 -7.91
C GLN A 80 9.27 11.47 -7.01
N LEU A 81 8.60 10.40 -7.43
CA LEU A 81 8.55 9.14 -6.69
C LEU A 81 9.94 8.50 -6.58
N ARG A 82 10.78 8.64 -7.61
CA ARG A 82 12.16 8.14 -7.64
C ARG A 82 13.07 8.85 -6.63
N CYS A 83 12.73 10.05 -6.18
CA CYS A 83 13.47 10.72 -5.10
C CYS A 83 13.33 10.02 -3.75
N PHE A 84 12.32 9.16 -3.56
CA PHE A 84 12.14 8.39 -2.34
C PHE A 84 12.88 7.05 -2.42
N PRO A 85 13.44 6.54 -1.31
CA PRO A 85 14.17 5.28 -1.31
C PRO A 85 13.28 4.07 -1.65
N CYS A 86 11.98 4.17 -1.40
CA CYS A 86 10.98 3.16 -1.76
C CYS A 86 9.56 3.75 -1.80
N VAL A 87 8.67 3.04 -2.46
CA VAL A 87 7.26 3.39 -2.62
C VAL A 87 6.43 2.12 -2.38
N ILE A 88 5.34 2.20 -1.61
CA ILE A 88 4.37 1.12 -1.51
C ILE A 88 3.49 1.15 -2.76
N MET A 89 3.22 -0.01 -3.36
CA MET A 89 2.32 -0.18 -4.50
C MET A 89 0.99 0.57 -4.27
N PRO A 90 0.46 1.29 -5.29
CA PRO A 90 -0.88 1.84 -5.26
C PRO A 90 -1.93 0.80 -4.90
N ASP A 91 -2.80 1.13 -3.94
CA ASP A 91 -3.79 0.21 -3.37
C ASP A 91 -5.19 0.73 -3.69
N PHE A 92 -5.63 0.53 -4.94
CA PHE A 92 -6.99 0.88 -5.34
C PHE A 92 -8.00 0.10 -4.49
N SER A 93 -9.07 0.77 -4.11
CA SER A 93 -10.03 0.23 -3.16
C SER A 93 -10.73 -1.00 -3.72
N VAL A 94 -10.65 -2.13 -2.99
CA VAL A 94 -11.39 -3.36 -3.27
C VAL A 94 -12.22 -3.72 -2.04
N PHE A 95 -13.51 -3.99 -2.26
CA PHE A 95 -14.45 -4.47 -1.23
C PHE A 95 -15.10 -5.78 -1.66
N ASP A 96 -15.48 -6.60 -0.68
CA ASP A 96 -16.11 -7.91 -0.87
C ASP A 96 -17.47 -7.85 -1.58
N TYR A 97 -18.21 -6.76 -1.40
CA TYR A 97 -19.51 -6.54 -2.06
C TYR A 97 -19.41 -5.95 -3.47
N MET A 98 -18.21 -5.56 -3.95
CA MET A 98 -18.06 -5.03 -5.30
C MET A 98 -18.29 -6.13 -6.34
N PRO A 99 -18.86 -5.82 -7.52
CA PRO A 99 -18.88 -6.75 -8.65
C PRO A 99 -17.48 -7.30 -8.94
N TRP A 100 -17.39 -8.59 -9.26
CA TRP A 100 -16.12 -9.28 -9.45
C TRP A 100 -15.21 -8.62 -10.51
N SER A 101 -15.80 -8.13 -11.60
CA SER A 101 -15.10 -7.39 -12.64
C SER A 101 -14.43 -6.11 -12.11
N MET A 102 -15.09 -5.39 -11.20
CA MET A 102 -14.52 -4.19 -10.57
C MET A 102 -13.39 -4.53 -9.61
N GLN A 103 -13.52 -5.64 -8.85
CA GLN A 103 -12.46 -6.10 -7.96
C GLN A 103 -11.19 -6.44 -8.76
N LEU A 104 -11.34 -7.23 -9.83
CA LEU A 104 -10.24 -7.58 -10.72
C LEU A 104 -9.64 -6.35 -11.40
N TRP A 105 -10.47 -5.43 -11.89
CA TRP A 105 -10.00 -4.21 -12.54
C TRP A 105 -9.18 -3.33 -11.60
N ASN A 106 -9.66 -3.09 -10.38
CA ASN A 106 -8.92 -2.29 -9.40
C ASN A 106 -7.61 -2.96 -8.99
N ARG A 107 -7.61 -4.28 -8.81
CA ARG A 107 -6.37 -5.01 -8.54
C ARG A 107 -5.40 -4.95 -9.72
N TYR A 108 -5.89 -5.10 -10.95
CA TYR A 108 -5.07 -4.96 -12.15
C TYR A 108 -4.40 -3.59 -12.21
N ARG A 109 -5.16 -2.51 -11.98
CA ARG A 109 -4.61 -1.14 -11.98
C ARG A 109 -3.48 -0.97 -10.96
N SER A 110 -3.65 -1.50 -9.74
CA SER A 110 -2.60 -1.52 -8.71
C SER A 110 -1.33 -2.22 -9.18
N MET A 111 -1.48 -3.42 -9.76
CA MET A 111 -0.36 -4.25 -10.21
C MET A 111 0.36 -3.67 -11.42
N ALA A 112 -0.39 -3.19 -12.41
CA ALA A 112 0.14 -2.57 -13.63
C ALA A 112 1.00 -1.35 -13.31
N ILE A 113 0.48 -0.42 -12.50
CA ILE A 113 1.25 0.77 -12.18
C ILE A 113 2.43 0.49 -11.25
N ALA A 114 2.32 -0.51 -10.37
CA ALA A 114 3.44 -0.99 -9.57
C ALA A 114 4.57 -1.56 -10.45
N TYR A 115 4.21 -2.37 -11.45
CA TYR A 115 5.17 -2.90 -12.42
C TYR A 115 5.83 -1.74 -13.18
N TYR A 116 5.03 -0.82 -13.74
CA TYR A 116 5.54 0.34 -14.45
C TYR A 116 6.55 1.14 -13.63
N MET A 117 6.19 1.53 -12.41
CA MET A 117 7.11 2.23 -11.51
C MET A 117 8.41 1.44 -11.27
N SER A 118 8.33 0.12 -11.13
CA SER A 118 9.52 -0.73 -10.94
C SER A 118 10.45 -0.72 -12.15
N GLN A 119 9.90 -0.70 -13.38
CA GLN A 119 10.69 -0.57 -14.61
C GLN A 119 11.39 0.79 -14.71
N HIS A 120 10.83 1.81 -14.07
CA HIS A 120 11.43 3.14 -13.96
C HIS A 120 12.41 3.29 -12.76
N GLY A 121 12.89 2.17 -12.21
CA GLY A 121 13.94 2.15 -11.17
C GLY A 121 13.44 2.43 -9.76
N ILE A 122 12.13 2.47 -9.53
CA ILE A 122 11.55 2.68 -8.20
C ILE A 122 11.50 1.34 -7.46
N LYS A 123 11.95 1.31 -6.20
CA LYS A 123 11.75 0.14 -5.32
C LYS A 123 10.30 0.11 -4.84
N VAL A 124 9.47 -0.68 -5.53
CA VAL A 124 8.03 -0.79 -5.23
C VAL A 124 7.77 -1.95 -4.27
N ILE A 125 7.32 -1.63 -3.06
CA ILE A 125 6.93 -2.58 -2.02
C ILE A 125 5.50 -3.07 -2.30
N PRO A 126 5.27 -4.39 -2.48
CA PRO A 126 3.93 -4.94 -2.61
C PRO A 126 3.00 -4.59 -1.44
N SER A 127 1.79 -4.11 -1.75
CA SER A 127 0.67 -3.96 -0.81
C SER A 127 -0.21 -5.21 -0.77
N LEU A 128 -0.50 -5.69 0.44
CA LEU A 128 -1.41 -6.80 0.70
C LEU A 128 -2.85 -6.31 0.81
N GLY A 129 -3.69 -6.73 -0.13
CA GLY A 129 -5.14 -6.58 -0.07
C GLY A 129 -5.75 -7.60 0.89
N VAL A 130 -5.91 -7.25 2.16
CA VAL A 130 -6.51 -8.13 3.18
C VAL A 130 -8.02 -8.11 3.06
N LEU A 131 -8.57 -9.12 2.40
CA LEU A 131 -10.00 -9.35 2.22
C LEU A 131 -10.36 -10.78 2.63
N PRO A 132 -11.48 -11.02 3.34
CA PRO A 132 -11.84 -12.36 3.81
C PRO A 132 -11.95 -13.36 2.66
N ASN A 133 -11.23 -14.49 2.72
CA ASN A 133 -11.29 -15.58 1.73
C ASN A 133 -10.84 -15.23 0.30
N HIS A 134 -10.10 -14.13 0.10
CA HIS A 134 -9.72 -13.67 -1.25
C HIS A 134 -8.22 -13.85 -1.51
N ILE A 135 -7.76 -15.10 -1.58
CA ILE A 135 -6.33 -15.42 -1.85
C ILE A 135 -5.84 -14.92 -3.22
N TRP A 136 -6.77 -14.70 -4.15
CA TRP A 136 -6.48 -14.14 -5.48
C TRP A 136 -5.82 -12.75 -5.40
N THR A 137 -6.01 -12.01 -4.29
CA THR A 137 -5.36 -10.71 -4.09
C THR A 137 -3.84 -10.84 -3.92
N LEU A 138 -3.32 -12.04 -3.70
CA LEU A 138 -1.88 -12.31 -3.62
C LEU A 138 -1.26 -12.62 -4.98
N VAL A 139 -2.07 -12.85 -6.01
CA VAL A 139 -1.59 -13.26 -7.32
C VAL A 139 -0.74 -12.16 -7.94
N GLY A 140 0.40 -12.56 -8.53
CA GLY A 140 1.42 -11.68 -9.09
C GLY A 140 2.32 -11.02 -8.04
N LEU A 141 2.08 -11.20 -6.73
CA LEU A 141 2.98 -10.71 -5.70
C LEU A 141 4.17 -11.65 -5.49
N PRO A 142 5.39 -11.12 -5.28
CA PRO A 142 6.57 -11.93 -5.01
C PRO A 142 6.52 -12.52 -3.60
N GLN A 143 7.04 -13.74 -3.48
CA GLN A 143 7.37 -14.31 -2.17
C GLN A 143 8.67 -13.71 -1.64
N HIS A 144 8.88 -13.81 -0.32
CA HIS A 144 10.13 -13.40 0.33
C HIS A 144 10.52 -11.94 0.10
N SER A 145 9.56 -11.06 -0.16
CA SER A 145 9.74 -9.61 -0.26
C SER A 145 9.49 -8.92 1.10
N THR A 146 9.90 -7.67 1.23
CA THR A 146 9.19 -6.71 2.10
C THR A 146 7.79 -6.53 1.52
N VAL A 147 6.75 -6.56 2.37
CA VAL A 147 5.36 -6.28 1.98
C VAL A 147 4.74 -5.27 2.92
N ALA A 148 3.72 -4.56 2.47
CA ALA A 148 3.02 -3.56 3.27
C ALA A 148 1.53 -3.90 3.43
N VAL A 149 0.92 -3.41 4.50
CA VAL A 149 -0.52 -3.53 4.74
C VAL A 149 -1.08 -2.25 5.35
N ASN A 150 -2.28 -1.89 4.93
CA ASN A 150 -3.07 -0.82 5.50
C ASN A 150 -4.00 -1.35 6.59
N THR A 151 -4.00 -0.71 7.76
CA THR A 151 -4.96 -1.01 8.83
C THR A 151 -6.04 0.05 8.97
N ASN A 152 -5.96 1.17 8.24
CA ASN A 152 -6.94 2.24 8.33
C ASN A 152 -8.34 1.74 7.93
N GLY A 153 -9.36 2.15 8.68
CA GLY A 153 -10.77 1.89 8.35
C GLY A 153 -11.28 0.47 8.60
N ARG A 154 -10.42 -0.54 8.77
CA ARG A 154 -10.83 -1.96 8.89
C ARG A 154 -10.78 -2.57 10.29
N ILE A 155 -10.29 -1.82 11.29
CA ILE A 155 -9.99 -2.36 12.62
C ILE A 155 -10.76 -1.67 13.75
N LYS A 156 -11.93 -1.11 13.46
CA LYS A 156 -12.74 -0.41 14.49
C LYS A 156 -13.38 -1.40 15.46
N LYS A 157 -14.04 -2.45 14.95
CA LYS A 157 -14.75 -3.42 15.80
C LYS A 157 -13.88 -4.63 16.13
N PRO A 158 -13.91 -5.17 17.36
CA PRO A 158 -13.11 -6.35 17.73
C PRO A 158 -13.27 -7.56 16.80
N LYS A 159 -14.47 -7.80 16.27
CA LYS A 159 -14.73 -8.89 15.31
C LYS A 159 -14.00 -8.65 13.98
N GLU A 160 -14.07 -7.44 13.45
CA GLU A 160 -13.41 -7.04 12.20
C GLU A 160 -11.89 -7.12 12.35
N ARG A 161 -11.34 -6.67 13.50
CA ARG A 161 -9.91 -6.81 13.82
C ARG A 161 -9.43 -8.25 13.81
N LYS A 162 -10.15 -9.14 14.51
CA LYS A 162 -9.83 -10.56 14.56
C LYS A 162 -9.85 -11.19 13.17
N GLN A 163 -10.86 -10.86 12.37
CA GLN A 163 -10.96 -11.35 10.99
C GLN A 163 -9.79 -10.84 10.13
N PHE A 164 -9.46 -9.55 10.22
CA PHE A 164 -8.32 -8.95 9.53
C PHE A 164 -7.00 -9.64 9.91
N VAL A 165 -6.70 -9.80 11.20
CA VAL A 165 -5.45 -10.45 11.67
C VAL A 165 -5.39 -11.91 11.21
N ASN A 166 -6.51 -12.64 11.28
CA ASN A 166 -6.56 -14.02 10.83
C ASN A 166 -6.26 -14.13 9.33
N GLU A 167 -6.83 -13.25 8.50
CA GLU A 167 -6.57 -13.25 7.07
C GLU A 167 -5.13 -12.82 6.75
N LEU A 168 -4.63 -11.76 7.38
CA LEU A 168 -3.24 -11.33 7.23
C LEU A 168 -2.25 -12.46 7.61
N ASN A 169 -2.51 -13.20 8.69
CA ASN A 169 -1.72 -14.36 9.08
C ASN A 169 -1.74 -15.48 8.03
N ARG A 170 -2.86 -15.70 7.33
CA ARG A 170 -2.93 -16.65 6.21
C ARG A 170 -2.08 -16.17 5.04
N GLN A 171 -2.19 -14.88 4.68
CA GLN A 171 -1.42 -14.28 3.59
C GLN A 171 0.09 -14.32 3.87
N ILE A 172 0.52 -14.08 5.12
CA ILE A 172 1.93 -14.18 5.53
C ILE A 172 2.47 -15.61 5.37
N LYS A 173 1.70 -16.64 5.67
CA LYS A 173 2.12 -18.04 5.46
C LYS A 173 2.36 -18.38 3.98
N ILE A 174 1.65 -17.72 3.08
CA ILE A 174 1.74 -17.92 1.62
C ILE A 174 2.91 -17.11 1.05
N ILE A 175 2.94 -15.80 1.32
CA ILE A 175 3.95 -14.87 0.79
C ILE A 175 5.32 -15.07 1.46
N LYS A 176 5.34 -15.52 2.72
CA LYS A 176 6.55 -15.69 3.54
C LYS A 176 7.45 -14.46 3.47
N PRO A 177 6.92 -13.26 3.80
CA PRO A 177 7.66 -12.01 3.65
C PRO A 177 8.88 -11.98 4.58
N LYS A 178 9.92 -11.23 4.20
CA LYS A 178 11.06 -11.00 5.11
C LYS A 178 10.72 -10.06 6.25
N ASN A 179 9.95 -9.02 5.96
CA ASN A 179 9.39 -8.10 6.93
C ASN A 179 8.04 -7.54 6.41
N LEU A 180 7.22 -7.09 7.34
CA LEU A 180 5.92 -6.46 7.09
C LEU A 180 5.98 -4.98 7.47
N ILE A 181 5.48 -4.10 6.62
CA ILE A 181 5.22 -2.70 6.96
C ILE A 181 3.74 -2.54 7.26
N MET A 182 3.40 -2.15 8.48
CA MET A 182 2.03 -1.86 8.88
C MET A 182 1.85 -0.35 8.97
N VAL A 183 1.00 0.21 8.10
CA VAL A 183 0.68 1.65 8.10
C VAL A 183 -0.69 1.86 8.72
N GLY A 184 -0.73 2.55 9.86
CA GLY A 184 -1.95 2.82 10.61
C GLY A 184 -1.90 2.33 12.06
N PHE A 185 -3.06 2.06 12.65
CA PHE A 185 -3.16 1.51 14.00
C PHE A 185 -2.81 0.02 14.02
N VAL A 186 -2.10 -0.41 15.06
CA VAL A 186 -1.78 -1.82 15.28
C VAL A 186 -2.97 -2.50 15.97
N PRO A 187 -3.55 -3.58 15.42
CA PRO A 187 -4.59 -4.34 16.09
C PRO A 187 -4.07 -4.95 17.40
N ASP A 188 -4.88 -4.92 18.47
CA ASP A 188 -4.52 -5.58 19.75
C ASP A 188 -4.26 -7.09 19.57
N GLU A 189 -4.91 -7.69 18.58
CA GLU A 189 -4.82 -9.11 18.26
C GLU A 189 -3.57 -9.48 17.44
N TRP A 190 -2.77 -8.51 16.99
CA TRP A 190 -1.55 -8.74 16.23
C TRP A 190 -0.43 -9.30 17.11
N THR A 191 0.08 -10.49 16.76
CA THR A 191 1.11 -11.19 17.54
C THR A 191 2.49 -11.18 16.88
N GLU A 192 2.66 -10.41 15.80
CA GLU A 192 3.94 -10.25 15.10
C GLU A 192 4.64 -11.57 14.71
N PRO A 193 4.02 -12.42 13.85
CA PRO A 193 4.63 -13.66 13.37
C PRO A 193 5.82 -13.44 12.40
N VAL A 194 6.08 -12.20 12.00
CA VAL A 194 7.14 -11.77 11.09
C VAL A 194 7.65 -10.39 11.55
N PRO A 195 8.95 -10.05 11.38
CA PRO A 195 9.45 -8.72 11.75
C PRO A 195 8.59 -7.61 11.16
N THR A 196 8.04 -6.73 12.02
CA THR A 196 7.07 -5.71 11.59
C THR A 196 7.58 -4.29 11.85
N ILE A 197 7.50 -3.46 10.82
CA ILE A 197 7.79 -2.03 10.87
C ILE A 197 6.46 -1.29 10.97
N TYR A 198 6.30 -0.50 12.02
CA TYR A 198 5.08 0.26 12.27
C TYR A 198 5.25 1.72 11.84
N LEU A 199 4.42 2.17 10.91
CA LEU A 199 4.42 3.54 10.41
C LEU A 199 3.06 4.20 10.61
N GLU A 200 3.06 5.48 10.93
CA GLU A 200 1.81 6.21 11.13
C GLU A 200 1.09 6.49 9.81
N SER A 201 -0.24 6.45 9.80
CA SER A 201 -1.01 6.99 8.68
C SER A 201 -1.04 8.52 8.71
N GLU A 202 -1.41 9.13 7.58
CA GLU A 202 -1.61 10.58 7.49
C GLU A 202 -2.59 11.09 8.56
N SER A 203 -3.70 10.36 8.78
CA SER A 203 -4.69 10.72 9.79
C SER A 203 -4.15 10.68 11.23
N GLN A 204 -3.28 9.71 11.54
CA GLN A 204 -2.61 9.65 12.85
C GLN A 204 -1.66 10.82 13.05
N LYS A 205 -0.87 11.16 12.02
CA LYS A 205 0.02 12.32 12.05
C LYS A 205 -0.76 13.62 12.23
N GLU A 206 -1.87 13.79 11.53
CA GLU A 206 -2.71 14.98 11.65
C GLU A 206 -3.33 15.09 13.05
N TYR A 207 -3.87 14.00 13.59
CA TYR A 207 -4.42 13.96 14.94
C TYR A 207 -3.36 14.36 15.99
N ARG A 208 -2.14 13.80 15.89
CA ARG A 208 -1.02 14.16 16.77
C ARG A 208 -0.64 15.63 16.67
N ARG A 209 -0.61 16.21 15.47
CA ARG A 209 -0.32 17.64 15.28
C ARG A 209 -1.38 18.54 15.92
N ARG A 210 -2.65 18.13 15.92
CA ARG A 210 -3.74 18.87 16.58
C ARG A 210 -3.58 18.85 18.10
N LEU A 211 -3.33 17.67 18.68
CA LEU A 211 -3.07 17.54 20.13
C LEU A 211 -1.89 18.40 20.59
N ASN A 212 -0.76 18.37 19.85
CA ASN A 212 0.42 19.15 20.21
C ASN A 212 0.17 20.67 20.13
N LYS A 213 -0.78 21.14 19.32
CA LYS A 213 -1.19 22.55 19.28
C LYS A 213 -2.05 22.92 20.48
N ASP A 214 -2.91 22.00 20.92
CA ASP A 214 -3.78 22.19 22.09
C ASP A 214 -3.00 22.15 23.41
N ASP A 215 -1.99 21.27 23.53
CA ASP A 215 -1.10 21.18 24.70
C ASP A 215 -0.20 22.44 24.86
N GLY A 216 0.11 23.13 23.75
CA GLY A 216 0.79 24.43 23.74
C GLY A 216 -0.05 25.59 24.29
N MET A 217 -1.34 25.36 24.58
CA MET A 217 -2.26 26.33 25.20
C MET A 217 -2.61 26.03 26.67
N GLY A 218 -1.82 25.20 27.35
CA GLY A 218 -1.92 25.00 28.79
C GLY A 218 -2.94 23.92 29.19
N GLY A 219 -2.48 22.68 29.25
CA GLY A 219 -3.27 21.60 29.83
C GLY A 219 -2.54 20.26 29.76
N THR A 220 -1.71 19.95 30.77
CA THR A 220 -1.01 18.67 30.88
C THR A 220 -2.01 17.51 30.88
N ARG A 221 -2.17 16.79 29.77
CA ARG A 221 -2.78 15.47 29.75
C ARG A 221 -1.72 14.42 29.42
N SER A 222 -1.54 13.50 30.35
CA SER A 222 -0.58 12.42 30.29
C SER A 222 -0.77 11.54 29.04
N ILE A 223 0.36 11.19 28.43
CA ILE A 223 0.49 10.32 27.26
C ILE A 223 -0.12 8.95 27.60
N ARG A 224 -1.35 8.70 27.14
CA ARG A 224 -1.83 7.34 26.91
C ARG A 224 -1.51 6.98 25.48
N ILE A 225 -0.67 5.96 25.31
CA ILE A 225 -0.58 5.19 24.07
C ILE A 225 -1.99 4.63 23.82
N TYR A 226 -2.75 5.26 22.93
CA TYR A 226 -4.17 4.98 22.74
C TYR A 226 -4.35 3.65 21.99
N LYS A 227 -4.78 2.63 22.75
CA LYS A 227 -5.59 1.51 22.26
C LYS A 227 -6.83 2.06 21.54
N GLY A 228 -7.16 1.42 20.42
CA GLY A 228 -8.12 1.91 19.40
C GLY A 228 -9.40 2.54 19.93
N MET A 229 -9.80 3.63 19.27
CA MET A 229 -11.09 4.29 19.47
C MET A 229 -12.23 3.31 19.14
N ARG A 230 -13.15 3.19 20.09
CA ARG A 230 -14.44 2.50 19.99
C ARG A 230 -15.37 3.21 19.00
#